data_AF-A0A914Z612-F1
#
_entry.id   AF-A0A914Z612-F1
#
_cell.length_a   1.000
_cell.length_b   1.000
_cell.length_c   1.000
_cell.angle_alpha   90.00
_cell.angle_beta   90.00
_cell.angle_gamma   90.00
#
_symmetry.space_group_name_H-M   'P 1'
#
loop_
_entity.id
_entity.type
_entity.pdbx_description
1 polymer ?
#
loop_
_entity_poly.entity_id
_entity_poly.type
_entity_poly.pdbx_seq_one_letter_code
_entity_poly.pdbx_strand_id
1 'polypeptide(L)'
;MIIFNDDKIEEFKNLQQLLANHFGSYFRLCNLVVLLWPEILKYIPILNKDFSKLIESGKMLYEFHENEIQKHQKIHKNQFQNDSNIENATDFIDAFLRQRSRNFEISGGEGEFSLEQLRAISFDFWVATQVTATQIKYNLIMLIRHPEIQEKMQQELNQICGAGRVEIQHRSKLPYTNAVLNTSLKLF
;
A
#
# COMPACT_ATOMS: atom_id res chain seq x y z
N MET A 1 -12.11 9.09 15.51
CA MET A 1 -10.64 8.98 15.70
C MET A 1 -10.35 7.51 15.95
N ILE A 2 -9.88 6.78 14.94
CA ILE A 2 -9.53 5.36 15.13
C ILE A 2 -8.23 5.35 15.92
N ILE A 3 -8.33 5.08 17.22
CA ILE A 3 -7.18 4.90 18.10
C ILE A 3 -6.61 3.53 17.71
N PHE A 4 -5.42 3.53 17.09
CA PHE A 4 -4.67 2.28 16.93
C PHE A 4 -4.27 1.81 18.33
N ASN A 5 -4.86 0.71 18.81
CA ASN A 5 -4.41 0.04 20.04
C ASN A 5 -2.96 -0.45 19.85
N ASP A 6 -2.21 -0.60 20.94
CA ASP A 6 -0.77 -0.95 20.90
C ASP A 6 -0.48 -2.21 20.07
N ASP A 7 -1.34 -3.24 20.15
CA ASP A 7 -1.24 -4.47 19.35
C ASP A 7 -1.25 -4.20 17.83
N LYS A 8 -2.07 -3.25 17.39
CA LYS A 8 -2.19 -2.88 15.97
C LYS A 8 -1.01 -2.06 15.49
N ILE A 9 -0.36 -1.33 16.39
CA ILE A 9 0.88 -0.61 16.08
C ILE A 9 2.04 -1.60 15.91
N GLU A 10 2.12 -2.62 16.76
CA GLU A 10 3.14 -3.66 16.65
C GLU A 10 2.99 -4.49 15.37
N GLU A 11 1.77 -4.94 15.07
CA GLU A 11 1.43 -5.62 13.81
C GLU A 11 1.85 -4.76 12.60
N PHE A 12 1.49 -3.47 12.61
CA PHE A 12 1.88 -2.55 11.54
C PHE A 12 3.40 -2.40 11.40
N LYS A 13 4.14 -2.25 12.50
CA LYS A 13 5.62 -2.17 12.47
C LYS A 13 6.24 -3.44 11.90
N ASN A 14 5.73 -4.60 12.29
CA ASN A 14 6.19 -5.89 11.77
C ASN A 14 6.00 -5.98 10.25
N LEU A 15 4.84 -5.54 9.74
CA LEU A 15 4.58 -5.48 8.30
C LEU A 15 5.50 -4.51 7.56
N GLN A 16 5.74 -3.32 8.12
CA GLN A 16 6.68 -2.37 7.54
C GLN A 16 8.09 -2.96 7.45
N GLN A 17 8.53 -3.68 8.49
CA GLN A 17 9.83 -4.32 8.51
C GLN A 17 9.91 -5.46 7.49
N LEU A 18 8.87 -6.29 7.38
CA LEU A 18 8.79 -7.36 6.37
C LEU A 18 8.87 -6.78 4.96
N LEU A 19 8.15 -5.69 4.68
CA LEU A 19 8.20 -5.03 3.39
C LEU A 19 9.58 -4.46 3.07
N ALA A 20 10.18 -3.75 4.02
CA ALA A 20 11.50 -3.16 3.86
C ALA A 20 12.55 -4.25 3.61
N ASN A 21 12.48 -5.37 4.34
CA ASN A 21 13.35 -6.52 4.13
C ASN A 21 13.13 -7.17 2.76
N HIS A 22 11.87 -7.28 2.33
CA HIS A 22 11.52 -7.84 1.04
C HIS A 22 12.05 -6.98 -0.10
N PHE A 23 11.76 -5.68 -0.13
CA PHE A 23 12.29 -4.77 -1.14
C PHE A 23 13.82 -4.65 -1.08
N GLY A 24 14.39 -4.56 0.12
CA GLY A 24 15.83 -4.55 0.31
C GLY A 24 16.52 -5.82 -0.17
N SER A 25 15.82 -6.96 -0.22
CA SER A 25 16.30 -8.19 -0.84
C SER A 25 16.04 -8.19 -2.35
N TYR A 26 14.85 -7.79 -2.78
CA TYR A 26 14.41 -7.76 -4.18
C TYR A 26 15.34 -6.89 -5.03
N PHE A 27 15.67 -5.69 -4.56
CA PHE A 27 16.52 -4.73 -5.26
C PHE A 27 18.03 -5.02 -5.13
N ARG A 28 18.44 -6.14 -4.52
CA ARG A 28 19.84 -6.56 -4.60
C ARG A 28 20.16 -6.99 -6.02
N LEU A 29 21.27 -6.48 -6.57
CA LEU A 29 21.71 -6.81 -7.94
C LEU A 29 21.76 -8.32 -8.21
N CYS A 30 22.23 -9.12 -7.24
CA CYS A 30 22.24 -10.58 -7.37
C CYS A 30 20.85 -11.17 -7.57
N ASN A 31 19.84 -10.70 -6.83
CA ASN A 31 18.47 -11.18 -6.93
C ASN A 31 17.80 -10.71 -8.21
N LEU A 32 18.06 -9.49 -8.67
CA LEU A 32 17.58 -9.00 -9.97
C LEU A 32 18.11 -9.84 -11.14
N VAL A 33 19.40 -10.21 -11.09
CA VAL A 33 20.00 -11.12 -12.10
C VAL A 33 19.30 -12.48 -12.09
N VAL A 34 19.04 -13.05 -10.92
CA VAL A 34 18.31 -14.32 -10.80
C VAL A 34 16.88 -14.20 -11.32
N LEU A 35 16.17 -13.10 -11.04
CA LEU A 35 14.82 -12.88 -11.56
C LEU A 35 14.77 -12.77 -13.09
N LEU A 36 15.78 -12.15 -13.71
CA LEU A 36 15.90 -12.03 -15.16
C LEU A 36 16.42 -13.32 -15.82
N TRP A 37 17.20 -14.12 -15.10
CA TRP A 37 17.76 -15.38 -15.59
C TRP A 37 17.77 -16.47 -14.51
N PRO A 38 16.64 -17.13 -14.23
CA PRO A 38 16.52 -18.09 -13.12
C PRO A 38 17.49 -19.27 -13.21
N GLU A 39 17.84 -19.67 -14.43
CA GLU A 39 18.77 -20.76 -14.74
C GLU A 39 20.20 -20.50 -14.23
N ILE A 40 20.57 -19.25 -13.93
CA ILE A 40 21.89 -18.91 -13.37
C ILE A 40 22.18 -19.63 -12.05
N LEU A 41 21.13 -19.98 -11.29
CA LEU A 41 21.25 -20.69 -10.02
C LEU A 41 21.86 -22.09 -10.16
N LYS A 42 21.75 -22.71 -11.34
CA LYS A 42 22.40 -24.01 -11.64
C LYS A 42 23.93 -23.87 -11.72
N TYR A 43 24.42 -22.69 -12.10
CA TYR A 43 25.84 -22.42 -12.31
C TYR A 43 26.48 -21.71 -11.13
N ILE A 44 25.72 -20.88 -10.40
CA ILE A 44 26.21 -20.09 -9.27
C ILE A 44 25.35 -20.35 -8.02
N PRO A 45 25.52 -21.49 -7.34
CA PRO A 45 24.68 -21.89 -6.22
C PRO A 45 24.76 -20.96 -5.00
N ILE A 46 25.81 -20.15 -4.87
CA ILE A 46 25.94 -19.17 -3.78
C ILE A 46 24.84 -18.10 -3.82
N LEU A 47 24.28 -17.81 -5.02
CA LEU A 47 23.15 -16.90 -5.17
C LEU A 47 21.86 -17.44 -4.54
N ASN A 48 21.75 -18.77 -4.38
CA ASN A 48 20.55 -19.40 -3.79
C ASN A 48 20.28 -18.86 -2.39
N LYS A 49 21.31 -18.62 -1.56
CA LYS A 49 21.09 -18.17 -0.18
C LYS A 49 20.37 -16.83 -0.11
N ASP A 50 20.76 -15.87 -0.93
CA ASP A 50 20.12 -14.55 -0.96
C ASP A 50 18.77 -14.57 -1.70
N PHE A 51 18.65 -15.41 -2.74
CA PHE A 51 17.39 -15.58 -3.43
C PHE A 51 16.33 -16.30 -2.56
N SER A 52 16.73 -17.29 -1.76
CA SER A 52 15.84 -17.96 -0.81
C SER A 52 15.26 -16.98 0.22
N LYS A 53 16.06 -16.03 0.71
CA LYS A 53 15.55 -14.96 1.60
C LYS A 53 14.53 -14.06 0.92
N LEU A 54 14.74 -13.74 -0.36
CA LEU A 54 13.75 -13.00 -1.15
C LEU A 54 12.43 -13.78 -1.25
N ILE A 55 12.49 -15.07 -1.57
CA ILE A 55 11.30 -15.92 -1.66
C ILE A 55 10.61 -16.06 -0.30
N GLU A 56 11.36 -16.26 0.78
CA GLU A 56 10.82 -16.39 2.14
C GLU A 56 10.11 -15.11 2.60
N SER A 57 10.75 -13.95 2.44
CA SER A 57 10.12 -12.66 2.77
C SER A 57 8.85 -12.42 1.94
N GLY A 58 8.86 -12.80 0.65
CA GLY A 58 7.67 -12.71 -0.21
C GLY A 58 6.53 -13.61 0.27
N LYS A 59 6.83 -14.83 0.71
CA LYS A 59 5.85 -15.77 1.28
C LYS A 59 5.21 -15.21 2.55
N MET A 60 6.00 -14.67 3.47
CA MET A 60 5.47 -14.08 4.71
C MET A 60 4.51 -12.92 4.43
N LEU A 61 4.83 -12.07 3.45
CA LEU A 61 3.95 -10.99 3.02
C LEU A 61 2.66 -11.52 2.41
N TYR A 62 2.77 -12.51 1.52
CA TYR A 62 1.62 -13.16 0.91
C TYR A 62 0.69 -13.80 1.96
N GLU A 63 1.25 -14.53 2.93
CA GLU A 63 0.50 -15.16 4.02
C GLU A 63 -0.27 -14.14 4.86
N PHE A 64 0.34 -13.00 5.16
CA PHE A 64 -0.35 -11.94 5.88
C PHE A 64 -1.58 -11.43 5.11
N HIS A 65 -1.41 -11.10 3.83
CA HIS A 65 -2.50 -10.61 2.99
C HIS A 65 -3.60 -11.65 2.80
N GLU A 66 -3.22 -12.91 2.60
CA GLU A 66 -4.16 -14.02 2.48
C GLU A 66 -4.97 -14.20 3.77
N ASN A 67 -4.35 -14.12 4.94
CA ASN A 67 -5.04 -14.18 6.22
C ASN A 67 -6.08 -13.06 6.38
N GLU A 68 -5.74 -11.83 5.98
CA GLU A 68 -6.68 -10.71 6.02
C GLU A 68 -7.85 -10.89 5.04
N ILE A 69 -7.60 -11.35 3.81
CA ILE A 69 -8.65 -11.63 2.83
C ILE A 69 -9.57 -12.75 3.35
N GLN A 70 -9.02 -13.81 3.94
CA GLN A 70 -9.81 -14.89 4.52
C GLN A 70 -10.71 -14.43 5.66
N LYS A 71 -10.25 -13.49 6.51
CA LYS A 71 -11.10 -12.88 7.54
C LYS A 71 -12.30 -12.16 6.92
N HIS A 72 -12.06 -11.34 5.88
CA HIS A 72 -13.14 -10.65 5.17
C HIS A 72 -14.10 -11.64 4.47
N GLN A 73 -13.58 -12.71 3.86
CA GLN A 73 -14.42 -13.75 3.28
C GLN A 73 -15.34 -14.43 4.30
N LYS A 74 -14.84 -14.70 5.52
CA LYS A 74 -15.66 -15.27 6.61
C LYS A 74 -16.75 -14.28 7.04
N ILE A 75 -16.41 -13.01 7.21
CA ILE A 75 -17.38 -11.96 7.56
C ILE A 75 -18.44 -11.85 6.46
N HIS A 76 -18.02 -11.74 5.20
CA HIS A 76 -18.90 -11.66 4.04
C HIS A 76 -19.86 -12.85 3.96
N LYS A 77 -19.36 -14.08 4.12
CA LYS A 77 -20.19 -15.30 4.15
C LYS A 77 -21.16 -15.34 5.33
N ASN A 78 -20.81 -14.80 6.48
CA ASN A 78 -21.64 -14.91 7.68
C ASN A 78 -22.68 -13.78 7.81
N GLN A 79 -22.35 -12.58 7.32
CA GLN A 79 -23.15 -11.37 7.55
C GLN A 79 -23.85 -10.86 6.30
N PHE A 80 -23.27 -11.12 5.12
CA PHE A 80 -23.68 -10.49 3.86
C PHE A 80 -23.94 -11.50 2.74
N GLN A 81 -24.10 -12.79 3.08
CA GLN A 81 -24.22 -13.89 2.11
C GLN A 81 -25.27 -13.65 1.02
N ASN A 82 -26.35 -12.93 1.36
CA ASN A 82 -27.47 -12.62 0.47
C ASN A 82 -27.57 -11.11 0.17
N ASP A 83 -26.59 -10.32 0.57
CA ASP A 83 -26.54 -8.88 0.32
C ASP A 83 -25.51 -8.58 -0.78
N SER A 84 -25.99 -8.58 -2.01
CA SER A 84 -25.20 -8.20 -3.19
C SER A 84 -25.15 -6.69 -3.42
N ASN A 85 -25.76 -5.87 -2.54
CA ASN A 85 -25.71 -4.43 -2.69
C ASN A 85 -24.31 -3.90 -2.32
N ILE A 86 -23.61 -3.37 -3.31
CA ILE A 86 -22.26 -2.81 -3.16
C ILE A 86 -22.27 -1.56 -2.27
N GLU A 87 -23.39 -0.81 -2.23
CA GLU A 87 -23.51 0.39 -1.39
C GLU A 87 -23.40 0.09 0.11
N ASN A 88 -23.66 -1.16 0.50
CA ASN A 88 -23.54 -1.62 1.88
C ASN A 88 -22.12 -2.11 2.23
N ALA A 89 -21.18 -2.07 1.28
CA ALA A 89 -19.82 -2.53 1.51
C ALA A 89 -19.08 -1.65 2.53
N THR A 90 -18.41 -2.28 3.50
CA THR A 90 -17.66 -1.56 4.54
C THR A 90 -16.26 -1.12 4.09
N ASP A 91 -15.72 -1.81 3.09
CA ASP A 91 -14.38 -1.59 2.57
C ASP A 91 -14.25 -2.18 1.14
N PHE A 92 -13.07 -2.00 0.54
CA PHE A 92 -12.77 -2.48 -0.80
C PHE A 92 -12.88 -4.00 -0.95
N ILE A 93 -12.43 -4.77 0.05
CA ILE A 93 -12.44 -6.24 -0.02
C ILE A 93 -13.89 -6.74 0.00
N ASP A 94 -14.72 -6.20 0.89
CA ASP A 94 -16.15 -6.54 0.92
C ASP A 94 -16.86 -6.11 -0.36
N ALA A 95 -16.58 -4.91 -0.89
CA ALA A 95 -17.13 -4.45 -2.17
C ALA A 95 -16.77 -5.39 -3.33
N PHE A 96 -15.51 -5.83 -3.38
CA PHE A 96 -15.04 -6.80 -4.39
C PHE A 96 -15.75 -8.15 -4.24
N LEU A 97 -15.89 -8.66 -3.02
CA LEU A 97 -16.56 -9.94 -2.76
C LEU A 97 -18.05 -9.90 -3.13
N ARG A 98 -18.75 -8.81 -2.79
CA ARG A 98 -20.15 -8.57 -3.20
C ARG A 98 -20.29 -8.53 -4.72
N GLN A 99 -19.44 -7.75 -5.38
CA GLN A 99 -19.45 -7.64 -6.84
C GLN A 99 -19.15 -8.99 -7.50
N ARG A 100 -18.19 -9.76 -6.95
CA ARG A 100 -17.89 -11.12 -7.39
C ARG A 100 -19.12 -12.01 -7.28
N SER A 101 -19.78 -12.07 -6.12
CA SER A 101 -20.98 -12.89 -5.90
C SER A 101 -22.10 -12.54 -6.89
N ARG A 102 -22.37 -11.24 -7.08
CA ARG A 102 -23.34 -10.75 -8.08
C ARG A 102 -22.99 -11.20 -9.51
N ASN A 103 -21.72 -11.13 -9.88
CA ASN A 103 -21.27 -11.53 -11.21
C ASN A 103 -21.45 -13.03 -11.44
N PHE A 104 -21.16 -13.87 -10.43
CA PHE A 104 -21.40 -15.31 -10.49
C PHE A 104 -22.88 -15.66 -10.70
N GLU A 105 -23.79 -14.94 -10.05
CA GLU A 105 -25.24 -15.12 -10.22
C GLU A 105 -25.71 -14.77 -11.64
N ILE A 106 -25.22 -13.66 -12.21
CA ILE A 106 -25.66 -13.16 -13.52
C ILE A 106 -25.07 -14.00 -14.68
N SER A 107 -23.83 -14.45 -14.55
CA SER A 107 -23.08 -15.15 -15.60
C SER A 107 -23.32 -16.67 -15.65
N GLY A 108 -24.06 -17.23 -14.69
CA GLY A 108 -24.26 -18.68 -14.61
C GLY A 108 -23.00 -19.47 -14.25
N GLY A 109 -22.01 -18.85 -13.59
CA GLY A 109 -20.78 -19.50 -13.13
C GLY A 109 -19.49 -18.99 -13.75
N GLU A 110 -19.56 -18.10 -14.75
CA GLU A 110 -18.38 -17.49 -15.39
C GLU A 110 -18.02 -16.15 -14.72
N GLY A 111 -17.11 -16.19 -13.74
CA GLY A 111 -16.73 -14.99 -12.98
C GLY A 111 -15.60 -14.19 -13.62
N GLU A 112 -15.85 -12.93 -13.97
CA GLU A 112 -14.82 -11.95 -14.37
C GLU A 112 -13.88 -11.56 -13.21
N PHE A 113 -14.36 -11.67 -11.97
CA PHE A 113 -13.68 -11.28 -10.74
C PHE A 113 -13.11 -12.50 -10.02
N SER A 114 -11.79 -12.70 -10.02
CA SER A 114 -11.09 -13.81 -9.36
C SER A 114 -10.59 -13.45 -7.96
N LEU A 115 -10.47 -14.45 -7.07
CA LEU A 115 -9.83 -14.24 -5.76
C LEU A 115 -8.34 -13.92 -5.87
N GLU A 116 -7.70 -14.34 -6.96
CA GLU A 116 -6.31 -14.01 -7.26
C GLU A 116 -6.14 -12.54 -7.62
N GLN A 117 -7.08 -11.96 -8.39
CA GLN A 117 -7.11 -10.52 -8.65
C GLN A 117 -7.29 -9.73 -7.35
N LEU A 118 -8.21 -10.17 -6.48
CA LEU A 118 -8.40 -9.53 -5.17
C LEU A 118 -7.12 -9.53 -4.33
N ARG A 119 -6.37 -10.65 -4.32
CA ARG A 119 -5.06 -10.74 -3.66
C ARG A 119 -4.06 -9.76 -4.25
N ALA A 120 -3.92 -9.75 -5.58
CA ALA A 120 -2.97 -8.89 -6.27
C ALA A 120 -3.25 -7.40 -5.99
N ILE A 121 -4.51 -6.97 -6.16
CA ILE A 121 -4.89 -5.56 -5.93
C ILE A 121 -4.74 -5.17 -4.46
N SER A 122 -5.10 -6.07 -3.53
CA SER A 122 -4.91 -5.82 -2.09
C SER A 122 -3.43 -5.63 -1.73
N PHE A 123 -2.54 -6.40 -2.35
CA PHE A 123 -1.10 -6.25 -2.19
C PHE A 123 -0.61 -4.93 -2.79
N ASP A 124 -1.06 -4.57 -3.99
CA ASP A 124 -0.69 -3.31 -4.66
C ASP A 124 -1.07 -2.07 -3.84
N PHE A 125 -2.28 -2.05 -3.28
CA PHE A 125 -2.73 -0.95 -2.40
C PHE A 125 -1.86 -0.81 -1.16
N TRP A 126 -1.42 -1.93 -0.58
CA TRP A 126 -0.56 -1.89 0.58
C TRP A 126 0.85 -1.39 0.23
N VAL A 127 1.43 -1.83 -0.89
CA VAL A 127 2.70 -1.30 -1.39
C VAL A 127 2.60 0.21 -1.65
N ALA A 128 1.54 0.67 -2.33
CA ALA A 128 1.31 2.09 -2.62
C ALA A 128 1.21 2.95 -1.35
N THR A 129 0.57 2.42 -0.31
CA THR A 129 0.46 3.08 1.00
C THR A 129 1.85 3.29 1.62
N GLN A 130 2.74 2.31 1.53
CA GLN A 130 4.09 2.38 2.11
C GLN A 130 5.00 3.33 1.34
N VAL A 131 4.89 3.36 0.01
CA VAL A 131 5.59 4.35 -0.83
C VAL A 131 5.16 5.77 -0.44
N THR A 132 3.84 6.00 -0.31
CA THR A 132 3.30 7.30 0.11
C THR A 132 3.77 7.69 1.51
N ALA A 133 3.76 6.76 2.46
CA ALA A 133 4.26 7.01 3.82
C ALA A 133 5.75 7.37 3.82
N THR A 134 6.56 6.72 2.99
CA THR A 134 7.99 7.03 2.83
C THR A 134 8.18 8.42 2.24
N GLN A 135 7.40 8.78 1.22
CA GLN A 135 7.44 10.12 0.63
C GLN A 135 7.06 11.20 1.66
N ILE A 136 6.04 10.98 2.48
CA ILE A 136 5.65 11.92 3.53
C ILE A 136 6.78 12.11 4.54
N LYS A 137 7.43 11.02 4.98
CA LYS A 137 8.60 11.08 5.87
C LYS A 137 9.71 11.92 5.24
N TYR A 138 10.02 11.69 3.96
CA TYR A 138 11.02 12.47 3.24
C TYR A 138 10.66 13.95 3.16
N ASN A 139 9.41 14.28 2.82
CA ASN A 139 8.93 15.67 2.78
C ASN A 139 9.12 16.37 4.13
N LEU A 140 8.79 15.71 5.24
CA LEU A 140 9.00 16.26 6.59
C LEU A 140 10.48 16.52 6.88
N ILE A 141 11.36 15.58 6.54
CA ILE A 141 12.82 15.76 6.69
C ILE A 141 13.31 16.97 5.88
N MET A 142 12.85 17.12 4.64
CA MET A 142 13.22 18.26 3.81
C MET A 142 12.74 19.59 4.40
N LEU A 143 11.52 19.65 4.93
CA LEU A 143 11.02 20.86 5.60
C LEU A 143 11.84 21.21 6.86
N ILE A 144 12.19 20.21 7.68
CA ILE A 144 13.04 20.41 8.88
C ILE A 144 14.43 20.95 8.49
N ARG A 145 14.99 20.48 7.37
CA ARG A 145 16.31 20.92 6.88
C ARG A 145 16.30 22.31 6.22
N HIS A 146 15.14 22.78 5.79
CA HIS A 146 14.95 24.03 5.07
C HIS A 146 13.85 24.88 5.73
N PRO A 147 14.09 25.39 6.96
CA PRO A 147 13.10 26.13 7.72
C PRO A 147 12.56 27.36 6.98
N GLU A 148 13.38 28.00 6.12
CA GLU A 148 12.97 29.12 5.27
C GLU A 148 11.91 28.72 4.23
N ILE A 149 11.97 27.48 3.73
CA ILE A 149 10.97 26.94 2.80
C ILE A 149 9.70 26.60 3.58
N GLN A 150 9.85 25.97 4.75
CA GLN A 150 8.74 25.64 5.64
C GLN A 150 7.97 26.89 6.06
N GLU A 151 8.66 27.97 6.43
CA GLU A 151 8.05 29.22 6.87
C GLU A 151 7.21 29.84 5.74
N LYS A 152 7.75 29.94 4.53
CA LYS A 152 7.02 30.43 3.36
C LYS A 152 5.80 29.57 3.03
N MET A 153 5.92 28.25 3.13
CA MET A 153 4.81 27.33 2.92
C MET A 153 3.72 27.54 3.98
N GLN A 154 4.11 27.73 5.25
CA GLN A 154 3.16 28.01 6.32
C GLN A 154 2.48 29.38 6.16
N GLN A 155 3.20 30.39 5.69
CA GLN A 155 2.62 31.71 5.37
C GLN A 155 1.55 31.60 4.28
N GLU A 156 1.82 30.87 3.19
CA GLU A 156 0.82 30.63 2.13
C GLU A 156 -0.41 29.88 2.68
N LEU A 157 -0.19 28.82 3.47
CA LEU A 157 -1.27 28.06 4.10
C LEU A 157 -2.12 28.94 5.02
N ASN A 158 -1.50 29.79 5.83
CA ASN A 158 -2.21 30.71 6.73
C ASN A 158 -3.02 31.75 5.95
N GLN A 159 -2.51 32.24 4.82
CA GLN A 159 -3.21 33.22 3.99
C GLN A 159 -4.42 32.63 3.28
N ILE A 160 -4.32 31.40 2.77
CA ILE A 160 -5.36 30.77 1.95
C ILE A 160 -6.36 29.97 2.77
N CYS A 161 -5.90 29.22 3.77
CA CYS A 161 -6.72 28.35 4.60
C CYS A 161 -7.11 28.98 5.94
N GLY A 162 -6.43 30.06 6.35
CA GLY A 162 -6.61 30.67 7.67
C GLY A 162 -6.27 29.69 8.80
N ALA A 163 -7.00 29.81 9.92
CA ALA A 163 -6.95 28.85 11.03
C ALA A 163 -7.81 27.59 10.79
N GLY A 164 -8.41 27.45 9.60
CA GLY A 164 -9.31 26.35 9.25
C GLY A 164 -8.58 25.07 8.85
N ARG A 165 -9.36 24.02 8.58
CA ARG A 165 -8.84 22.76 8.04
C ARG A 165 -8.40 22.95 6.59
N VAL A 166 -7.26 22.36 6.22
CA VAL A 166 -6.83 22.26 4.82
C VAL A 166 -7.70 21.22 4.10
N GLU A 167 -8.30 21.61 2.99
CA GLU A 167 -9.19 20.79 2.18
C GLU A 167 -8.69 20.70 0.73
N ILE A 168 -9.16 19.69 -0.01
CA ILE A 168 -8.75 19.45 -1.40
C ILE A 168 -9.03 20.67 -2.29
N GLN A 169 -10.12 21.39 -2.04
CA GLN A 169 -10.49 22.60 -2.78
C GLN A 169 -9.45 23.73 -2.66
N HIS A 170 -8.70 23.79 -1.55
CA HIS A 170 -7.64 24.78 -1.36
C HIS A 170 -6.42 24.51 -2.25
N ARG A 171 -6.21 23.26 -2.69
CA ARG A 171 -5.01 22.85 -3.46
C ARG A 171 -4.77 23.74 -4.68
N SER A 172 -5.81 24.14 -5.40
CA SER A 172 -5.69 25.01 -6.58
C SER A 172 -5.15 26.41 -6.26
N LYS A 173 -5.27 26.85 -5.02
CA LYS A 173 -4.87 28.16 -4.51
C LYS A 173 -3.55 28.14 -3.72
N LEU A 174 -2.85 27.00 -3.68
CA LEU A 174 -1.61 26.80 -2.94
C LEU A 174 -0.41 26.53 -3.88
N PRO A 175 -0.06 27.46 -4.80
CA PRO A 175 0.98 27.23 -5.79
C PRO A 175 2.36 26.94 -5.18
N TYR A 176 2.75 27.62 -4.11
CA TYR A 176 4.05 27.42 -3.45
C TYR A 176 4.10 26.07 -2.74
N THR A 177 3.07 25.73 -1.95
CA THR A 177 2.95 24.42 -1.28
C THR A 177 2.98 23.29 -2.31
N ASN A 178 2.23 23.42 -3.42
CA ASN A 178 2.28 22.44 -4.50
C ASN A 178 3.68 22.35 -5.12
N ALA A 179 4.36 23.47 -5.33
CA ALA A 179 5.72 23.48 -5.86
C ALA A 179 6.71 22.78 -4.92
N VAL A 180 6.61 23.02 -3.61
CA VAL A 180 7.44 22.36 -2.59
C VAL A 180 7.20 20.84 -2.61
N LEU A 181 5.94 20.40 -2.54
CA LEU A 181 5.59 18.98 -2.56
C LEU A 181 5.99 18.28 -3.86
N ASN A 182 5.82 18.94 -5.01
CA ASN A 182 6.25 18.40 -6.30
C ASN A 182 7.77 18.34 -6.44
N THR A 183 8.47 19.32 -5.88
CA THR A 183 9.95 19.36 -5.92
C THR A 183 10.52 18.28 -5.01
N SER A 184 9.99 18.12 -3.80
CA SER A 184 10.44 17.05 -2.90
C SER A 184 10.15 15.66 -3.47
N LEU A 185 9.05 15.47 -4.20
CA LEU A 185 8.78 14.23 -4.94
C LEU A 185 9.80 13.97 -6.06
N LYS A 186 10.30 15.00 -6.75
CA LYS A 186 11.34 14.86 -7.79
C LYS A 186 12.72 14.56 -7.23
N LEU A 187 12.97 14.94 -5.97
CA LEU A 187 14.25 14.73 -5.29
C LEU A 187 14.33 13.38 -4.56
N PHE A 188 13.19 12.70 -4.42
CA PHE A 188 13.09 11.35 -3.87
C PHE A 188 13.48 10.31 -4.91
#